data_AF-A0A261KW83-F1
#
_entry.id   AF-A0A261KW83-F1
#
_cell.length_a   1.000
_cell.length_b   1.000
_cell.length_c   1.000
_cell.angle_alpha   90.00
_cell.angle_beta   90.00
_cell.angle_gamma   90.00
#
_symmetry.space_group_name_H-M   'P 1'
#
loop_
_entity.id
_entity.type
_entity.pdbx_description
1 polymer ?
#
loop_
_entity_poly.entity_id
_entity_poly.type
_entity_poly.pdbx_seq_one_letter_code
_entity_poly.pdbx_strand_id
1 'polypeptide(L)'
;MTDFIVNEAEKFGFFCNNDLHGYWQIISHPIKPKWKLHQQEEDWLLFISNEPHLILLPEEVIAFLKWRWLTQKQKPESKIS
;
A
#
# COMPACT_ATOMS: atom_id res chain seq x y z
N MET A 1 24.18 18.48 4.81
CA MET A 1 24.27 17.00 4.97
C MET A 1 22.87 16.39 4.97
N THR A 2 21.94 16.94 5.74
CA THR A 2 20.51 16.59 5.71
C THR A 2 19.86 16.76 4.33
N ASP A 3 20.23 17.81 3.59
CA ASP A 3 19.65 18.10 2.27
C ASP A 3 19.96 17.02 1.22
N PHE A 4 21.09 16.33 1.34
CA PHE A 4 21.41 15.20 0.47
C PHE A 4 20.50 14.00 0.75
N ILE A 5 20.25 13.72 2.04
CA ILE A 5 19.38 12.62 2.48
C ILE A 5 17.93 12.88 2.05
N VAL A 6 17.44 14.12 2.22
CA VAL A 6 16.10 14.53 1.77
C VAL A 6 15.96 14.41 0.26
N ASN A 7 16.95 14.90 -0.50
CA ASN A 7 16.93 14.84 -1.96
C ASN A 7 16.95 13.39 -2.49
N GLU A 8 17.75 12.50 -1.90
CA GLU A 8 17.71 11.07 -2.25
C GLU A 8 16.36 10.43 -1.88
N ALA A 9 15.82 10.74 -0.70
CA ALA A 9 14.51 10.22 -0.27
C ALA A 9 13.37 10.67 -1.20
N GLU A 10 13.36 11.93 -1.64
CA GLU A 10 12.41 12.45 -2.63
C GLU A 10 12.54 11.74 -3.98
N LYS A 11 13.75 11.43 -4.45
CA LYS A 11 13.98 10.63 -5.68
C LYS A 11 13.43 9.21 -5.57
N PHE A 12 13.46 8.63 -4.37
CA PHE A 12 12.85 7.33 -4.09
C PHE A 12 11.34 7.42 -3.79
N GLY A 13 10.73 8.62 -3.90
CA GLY A 13 9.29 8.86 -3.74
C GLY A 13 8.84 9.16 -2.31
N PHE A 14 9.72 9.13 -1.31
CA PHE A 14 9.32 9.41 0.07
C PHE A 14 8.89 10.88 0.25
N PHE A 15 7.88 11.11 1.08
CA PHE A 15 7.46 12.47 1.42
C PHE A 15 8.35 13.02 2.53
N CYS A 16 9.05 14.12 2.26
CA CYS A 16 9.94 14.74 3.22
C CYS A 16 9.37 16.10 3.65
N ASN A 17 9.23 16.34 4.95
CA ASN A 17 8.78 17.63 5.49
C ASN A 17 9.62 18.05 6.70
N ASN A 18 9.69 19.35 6.94
CA ASN A 18 10.28 19.90 8.14
C ASN A 18 9.15 20.27 9.12
N ASP A 19 9.21 19.79 10.36
CA ASP A 19 8.19 20.04 11.36
C ASP A 19 8.33 21.41 12.04
N LEU A 20 7.38 21.75 12.91
CA LEU A 20 7.35 23.05 13.60
C LEU A 20 8.54 23.28 14.54
N HIS A 21 9.34 22.25 14.81
CA HIS A 21 10.51 22.31 15.67
C HIS A 21 11.83 22.30 14.88
N GLY A 22 11.75 22.31 13.54
CA GLY A 22 12.93 22.33 12.68
C GLY A 22 13.45 20.94 12.28
N TYR A 23 12.79 19.85 12.69
CA TYR A 23 13.25 18.49 12.40
C TYR A 23 12.70 17.99 11.06
N TRP A 24 13.56 17.33 10.28
CA TRP A 24 13.15 16.66 9.05
C TRP A 24 12.49 15.32 9.35
N GLN A 25 11.32 15.10 8.76
CA GLN A 25 10.57 13.86 8.76
C GLN A 25 10.57 13.29 7.34
N ILE A 26 10.86 12.00 7.22
CA ILE A 26 10.81 11.25 5.96
C ILE A 26 9.72 10.19 6.13
N ILE A 27 8.63 10.37 5.40
CA ILE A 27 7.42 9.56 5.50
C ILE A 27 7.44 8.57 4.35
N SER A 28 7.40 7.28 4.69
CA SER A 28 7.18 6.25 3.68
C SER A 28 5.83 6.47 3.02
N HIS A 29 5.80 6.35 1.70
CA HIS A 29 4.55 6.00 1.04
C HIS A 29 3.92 4.83 1.81
N PRO A 30 2.59 4.75 1.96
CA PRO A 30 1.98 3.51 2.38
C PRO A 30 2.32 2.44 1.32
N ILE A 31 3.38 1.67 1.55
CA ILE A 31 3.84 0.62 0.65
C ILE A 31 2.80 -0.48 0.71
N LYS A 32 1.94 -0.43 -0.31
CA LYS A 32 0.78 -1.26 -0.61
C LYS A 32 -0.44 -0.89 0.25
N PRO A 33 -1.59 -0.60 -0.37
CA PRO A 33 -2.80 -0.50 0.42
C PRO A 33 -3.01 -1.81 1.16
N LYS A 34 -3.13 -1.72 2.48
CA LYS A 34 -3.60 -2.84 3.30
C LYS A 34 -5.04 -3.04 2.89
N TRP A 35 -5.29 -4.07 2.10
CA TRP A 35 -6.65 -4.41 1.71
C TRP A 35 -7.23 -5.40 2.71
N LYS A 36 -8.54 -5.31 2.94
CA LYS A 36 -9.30 -6.23 3.80
C LYS A 36 -10.64 -6.47 3.15
N LEU A 37 -11.12 -7.71 3.14
CA LEU A 37 -12.50 -8.02 2.80
C LEU A 37 -13.30 -8.19 4.10
N HIS A 38 -14.49 -7.59 4.18
CA HIS A 38 -15.40 -7.67 5.31
C HIS A 38 -16.75 -8.17 4.83
N GLN A 39 -17.19 -9.34 5.30
CA GLN A 39 -18.51 -9.86 4.96
C GLN A 39 -19.62 -9.04 5.62
N GLN A 40 -20.62 -8.64 4.84
CA GLN A 40 -21.83 -7.99 5.30
C GLN A 40 -23.03 -8.75 4.72
N GLU A 41 -23.70 -9.53 5.56
CA GLU A 41 -24.82 -10.39 5.13
C GLU A 41 -24.41 -11.31 3.97
N GLU A 42 -24.96 -11.08 2.78
CA GLU A 42 -24.71 -11.88 1.56
C GLU A 42 -23.54 -11.34 0.71
N ASP A 43 -23.08 -10.11 0.98
CA ASP A 43 -22.07 -9.40 0.21
C ASP A 43 -20.73 -9.23 0.97
N TRP A 44 -19.71 -8.73 0.26
CA TRP A 44 -18.39 -8.48 0.83
C TRP A 44 -17.87 -7.08 0.50
N LEU A 45 -17.53 -6.32 1.52
CA LEU A 45 -16.96 -4.99 1.38
C LEU A 45 -15.42 -5.06 1.36
N LEU A 46 -14.81 -4.63 0.26
CA LEU A 46 -13.38 -4.42 0.12
C LEU A 46 -12.98 -3.08 0.73
N PHE A 47 -12.06 -3.13 1.68
CA PHE A 47 -11.35 -2.00 2.25
C PHE A 47 -9.96 -1.90 1.64
N ILE A 48 -9.48 -0.68 1.43
CA ILE A 48 -8.10 -0.36 1.03
C ILE A 48 -7.63 0.72 2.01
N SER A 49 -6.55 0.45 2.75
CA SER A 49 -6.03 1.34 3.80
C SER A 49 -7.09 1.72 4.86
N ASN A 50 -7.94 0.74 5.23
CA ASN A 50 -9.06 0.88 6.16
C ASN A 50 -10.23 1.76 5.70
N GLU A 51 -10.27 2.17 4.43
CA GLU A 51 -11.44 2.85 3.86
C GLU A 51 -12.26 1.88 2.99
N PRO A 52 -13.60 1.88 3.08
CA PRO A 52 -14.44 1.04 2.24
C PRO A 52 -14.40 1.53 0.78
N HIS A 53 -14.17 0.62 -0.16
CA HIS A 53 -14.00 0.96 -1.58
C HIS A 53 -15.06 0.33 -2.48
N LEU A 54 -15.38 -0.96 -2.29
CA LEU A 54 -16.23 -1.69 -3.22
C LEU A 54 -17.00 -2.81 -2.51
N ILE A 55 -18.29 -2.95 -2.80
CA ILE A 55 -19.08 -4.13 -2.44
C ILE A 55 -18.89 -5.17 -3.57
N LEU A 56 -18.61 -6.40 -3.18
CA LEU A 56 -18.33 -7.54 -4.05
C LEU A 56 -19.30 -8.66 -3.75
N LEU A 57 -19.84 -9.26 -4.81
CA LEU A 57 -20.56 -10.52 -4.74
C LEU A 57 -19.57 -11.67 -4.45
N PRO A 58 -20.04 -12.82 -3.93
CA PRO A 58 -19.18 -13.97 -3.62
C PRO A 58 -18.27 -14.40 -4.78
N GLU A 59 -18.78 -14.40 -6.00
CA GLU A 59 -18.05 -14.76 -7.23
C GLU A 59 -16.85 -13.82 -7.47
N GLU A 60 -17.10 -12.52 -7.26
CA GLU A 60 -16.14 -11.45 -7.51
C GLU A 60 -15.05 -11.43 -6.43
N VAL A 61 -15.41 -11.76 -5.19
CA VAL A 61 -14.44 -12.00 -4.12
C VAL A 61 -13.47 -13.10 -4.49
N ILE A 62 -13.97 -14.22 -5.01
CA ILE A 62 -13.13 -15.35 -5.44
C ILE A 62 -12.22 -14.92 -6.60
N ALA A 63 -12.76 -14.18 -7.58
CA ALA A 63 -11.98 -13.65 -8.70
C ALA A 63 -10.86 -12.70 -8.21
N PHE A 64 -11.18 -11.78 -7.30
CA PHE A 64 -10.24 -10.85 -6.69
C PHE A 64 -9.13 -11.60 -5.94
N LEU A 65 -9.46 -12.58 -5.12
CA LEU A 65 -8.50 -13.38 -4.37
C LEU A 65 -7.55 -14.16 -5.30
N LYS A 66 -8.09 -14.78 -6.36
CA LYS A 66 -7.27 -15.48 -7.38
C LYS A 66 -6.32 -14.53 -8.08
N TRP A 67 -6.79 -13.36 -8.49
CA TRP A 67 -5.95 -12.33 -9.12
C TRP A 67 -4.84 -11.86 -8.17
N ARG A 68 -5.14 -11.59 -6.89
CA ARG A 68 -4.14 -11.19 -5.89
C ARG A 68 -3.09 -12.27 -5.67
N TRP A 69 -3.49 -13.54 -5.63
CA TRP A 69 -2.57 -14.67 -5.48
C TRP A 69 -1.60 -14.78 -6.67
N LEU A 70 -2.11 -14.67 -7.90
CA LEU A 70 -1.30 -14.76 -9.12
C LEU A 70 -0.34 -13.58 -9.27
N THR A 71 -0.80 -12.37 -8.95
CA THR A 71 0.02 -11.15 -9.06
C THR A 71 1.08 -11.03 -7.97
N GLN A 72 0.86 -11.63 -6.80
CA GLN A 72 1.89 -11.70 -5.76
C GLN A 72 2.97 -12.75 -6.06
N LYS A 73 2.60 -13.89 -6.66
CA LYS A 73 3.57 -14.92 -7.08
C LYS A 73 4.45 -14.50 -8.26
N GLN A 74 4.01 -13.54 -9.06
CA GLN A 74 4.75 -13.00 -10.21
C GLN A 74 5.70 -11.85 -9.84
N LYS A 75 5.86 -11.50 -8.57
CA LYS A 75 7.03 -10.71 -8.17
C LYS A 75 8.24 -11.65 -8.17
N PRO A 76 9.17 -11.55 -9.13
CA PRO A 76 10.45 -12.21 -8.94
C PRO A 76 10.99 -11.73 -7.60
N GLU A 77 11.38 -12.67 -6.74
CA GLU A 77 12.23 -12.36 -5.61
C GLU A 77 13.46 -11.70 -6.20
N SER A 78 13.54 -10.37 -6.13
CA SER A 78 14.78 -9.65 -6.29
C SER A 78 15.68 -10.12 -5.15
N LYS A 79 16.38 -11.24 -5.38
CA LYS A 79 17.57 -11.60 -4.63
C LYS A 79 18.55 -10.44 -4.84
N ILE A 80 18.61 -9.56 -3.87
CA ILE A 80 19.71 -8.61 -3.77
C ILE A 80 20.83 -9.41 -3.09
N SER A 81 21.83 -9.78 -3.90
CA SER A 81 23.15 -10.24 -3.47
C SER A 81 23.92 -9.13 -2.77
#